data_AF-A0A8I6YMT5-F1
#
_entry.id   AF-A0A8I6YMT5-F1
#
_cell.length_a   1.000
_cell.length_b   1.000
_cell.length_c   1.000
_cell.angle_alpha   90.00
_cell.angle_beta   90.00
_cell.angle_gamma   90.00
#
_symmetry.space_group_name_H-M   'P 1'
#
loop_
_entity.id
_entity.type
_entity.pdbx_description
1 polymer ?
#
loop_
_entity_poly.entity_id
_entity_poly.type
_entity_poly.pdbx_seq_one_letter_code
_entity_poly.pdbx_strand_id
1 'polypeptide(L)'
;MASSGSSIFSPVVAEVDGVGIVEHVSEFYLPDESYCGLEHSSKHRCPGHDRVPTRRVAWGGAHTGRRFLGCPLDLPDECHWVVWVDPPPPLHAALAFEDLHAELEQSRIRSHKMQKQNMELSKKNLALKKKLRERDEMLLVLALLFVGMCVVVFLVL
;
A
#
# COMPACT_ATOMS: atom_id res chain seq x y z
N MET A 1 20.37 -1.50 -27.98
CA MET A 1 19.50 -2.51 -28.60
C MET A 1 19.39 -3.68 -27.64
N ALA A 2 18.17 -4.18 -27.48
CA ALA A 2 17.73 -5.12 -26.44
C ALA A 2 18.14 -6.59 -26.67
N SER A 3 18.22 -7.36 -25.58
CA SER A 3 17.80 -8.77 -25.43
C SER A 3 18.10 -9.16 -23.96
N SER A 4 17.15 -9.43 -23.06
CA SER A 4 16.11 -10.49 -22.99
C SER A 4 16.65 -11.88 -22.64
N GLY A 5 16.17 -12.42 -21.50
CA GLY A 5 16.08 -13.85 -21.12
C GLY A 5 17.31 -14.45 -20.41
N SER A 6 17.22 -15.34 -19.41
CA SER A 6 16.08 -15.99 -18.75
C SER A 6 16.59 -16.72 -17.50
N SER A 7 15.67 -16.91 -16.56
CA SER A 7 15.72 -17.65 -15.29
C SER A 7 16.32 -19.07 -15.35
N ILE A 8 17.05 -19.44 -14.30
CA ILE A 8 17.06 -20.82 -13.78
C ILE A 8 16.61 -20.76 -12.32
N PHE A 9 15.35 -21.14 -12.09
CA PHE A 9 14.83 -21.50 -10.78
C PHE A 9 15.39 -22.87 -10.40
N SER A 10 15.84 -23.02 -9.15
CA SER A 10 15.87 -24.33 -8.49
C SER A 10 15.38 -24.13 -7.06
N PRO A 11 14.31 -24.83 -6.63
CA PRO A 11 13.85 -24.75 -5.27
C PRO A 11 14.65 -25.75 -4.43
N VAL A 12 15.65 -25.27 -3.70
CA VAL A 12 16.16 -26.04 -2.57
C VAL A 12 15.25 -25.71 -1.40
N VAL A 13 14.33 -26.64 -1.13
CA VAL A 13 13.61 -26.71 0.16
C VAL A 13 14.68 -27.05 1.20
N ALA A 14 15.28 -26.02 1.78
CA ALA A 14 16.10 -26.14 2.96
C ALA A 14 15.19 -25.85 4.17
N GLU A 15 14.98 -26.88 4.97
CA GLU A 15 14.58 -26.79 6.36
C GLU A 15 15.63 -25.93 7.07
N VAL A 16 15.31 -24.65 7.34
CA VAL A 16 16.22 -23.73 8.04
C VAL A 16 15.67 -23.46 9.43
N ASP A 17 16.27 -24.15 10.38
CA ASP A 17 16.25 -23.76 11.79
C ASP A 17 16.84 -22.34 11.94
N GLY A 18 15.99 -21.41 12.37
CA GLY A 18 16.40 -20.42 13.36
C GLY A 18 17.00 -19.08 12.93
N VAL A 19 17.30 -18.80 11.65
CA VAL A 19 17.70 -17.44 11.19
C VAL A 19 17.29 -17.24 9.73
N GLY A 20 16.59 -16.14 9.41
CA GLY A 20 16.20 -15.79 8.03
C GLY A 20 16.32 -14.29 7.76
N ILE A 21 16.53 -13.91 6.50
CA ILE A 21 16.53 -12.51 6.02
C ILE A 21 15.14 -12.22 5.48
N VAL A 22 14.43 -11.24 6.06
CA VAL A 22 13.15 -10.74 5.52
C VAL A 22 13.46 -9.54 4.62
N GLU A 23 12.99 -9.59 3.38
CA GLU A 23 13.12 -8.50 2.40
C GLU A 23 12.14 -7.36 2.80
N HIS A 24 12.67 -6.16 3.04
CA HIS A 24 11.99 -5.04 3.72
C HIS A 24 11.01 -4.23 2.86
N VAL A 25 9.84 -3.87 3.42
CA VAL A 25 9.10 -2.60 3.17
C VAL A 25 8.39 -2.07 4.43
N SER A 26 9.12 -1.60 5.46
CA SER A 26 8.73 -0.58 6.48
C SER A 26 7.40 -0.62 7.29
N GLU A 27 6.35 -1.36 6.93
CA GLU A 27 5.06 -1.53 7.65
C GLU A 27 5.03 -2.86 8.48
N PHE A 28 6.19 -3.43 8.81
CA PHE A 28 6.38 -4.88 9.05
C PHE A 28 6.18 -5.40 10.49
N TYR A 29 5.69 -4.57 11.42
CA TYR A 29 5.43 -5.02 12.78
C TYR A 29 3.97 -4.80 13.17
N LEU A 30 3.34 -5.87 13.65
CA LEU A 30 2.07 -5.73 14.34
C LEU A 30 2.36 -5.11 15.72
N PRO A 31 1.77 -3.95 16.06
CA PRO A 31 1.88 -3.41 17.40
C PRO A 31 1.18 -4.38 18.36
N ASP A 32 1.94 -4.91 19.31
CA ASP A 32 1.43 -5.77 20.35
C ASP A 32 1.91 -5.25 21.71
N GLU A 33 1.01 -4.62 22.45
CA GLU A 33 1.30 -4.09 23.79
C GLU A 33 1.69 -5.19 24.78
N SER A 34 1.26 -6.43 24.54
CA SER A 34 1.61 -7.59 25.37
C SER A 34 2.97 -8.18 25.03
N TYR A 35 3.55 -7.85 23.87
CA TYR A 35 4.82 -8.38 23.39
C TYR A 35 5.66 -7.32 22.66
N CYS A 36 6.18 -6.35 23.41
CA CYS A 36 7.02 -5.27 22.89
C CYS A 36 8.21 -4.93 23.80
N GLY A 37 9.12 -4.08 23.31
CA GLY A 37 10.26 -3.58 24.07
C GLY A 37 11.47 -4.51 24.13
N LEU A 38 12.51 -4.09 24.86
CA LEU A 38 13.79 -4.80 24.91
C LEU A 38 13.71 -6.12 25.70
N GLU A 39 14.30 -7.18 25.16
CA GLU A 39 14.38 -8.50 25.79
C GLU A 39 15.69 -8.64 26.58
N HIS A 40 15.74 -8.02 27.76
CA HIS A 40 16.94 -8.05 28.63
C HIS A 40 17.31 -9.46 29.12
N SER A 41 16.37 -10.40 29.13
CA SER A 41 16.62 -11.78 29.54
C SER A 41 17.25 -12.64 28.43
N SER A 42 17.28 -12.13 27.20
CA SER A 42 17.85 -12.84 26.06
C SER A 42 19.36 -12.99 26.20
N LYS A 43 19.85 -14.19 25.88
CA LYS A 43 21.29 -14.46 25.71
C LYS A 43 21.82 -13.92 24.38
N HIS A 44 20.92 -13.58 23.45
CA HIS A 44 21.29 -13.05 22.15
C HIS A 44 21.56 -11.55 22.21
N ARG A 45 22.45 -11.10 21.32
CA ARG A 45 22.60 -9.69 20.96
C ARG A 45 22.42 -9.55 19.46
N CYS A 46 21.90 -8.39 19.06
CA CYS A 46 21.84 -8.02 17.67
C CYS A 46 23.28 -7.99 17.09
N PRO A 47 23.66 -8.88 16.16
CA PRO A 47 25.05 -9.06 15.74
C PRO A 47 25.60 -7.85 14.98
N GLY A 48 24.74 -7.06 14.33
CA GLY A 48 25.17 -5.83 13.64
C GLY A 48 25.50 -4.67 14.58
N HIS A 49 24.94 -4.65 15.79
CA HIS A 49 24.93 -3.45 16.65
C HIS A 49 25.31 -3.71 18.11
N ASP A 50 25.49 -4.99 18.47
CA ASP A 50 25.77 -5.46 19.83
C ASP A 50 24.80 -4.90 20.89
N ARG A 51 23.51 -4.81 20.52
CA ARG A 51 22.43 -4.29 21.39
C ARG A 51 21.53 -5.41 21.88
N VAL A 52 20.89 -5.17 23.02
CA VAL A 52 19.79 -6.01 23.52
C VAL A 52 18.69 -6.04 22.47
N PRO A 53 18.22 -7.22 22.04
CA PRO A 53 17.22 -7.30 20.99
C PRO A 53 15.87 -6.79 21.46
N THR A 54 15.03 -6.37 20.53
CA THR A 54 13.66 -5.94 20.81
C THR A 54 12.67 -7.03 20.42
N ARG A 55 11.60 -7.17 21.21
CA ARG A 55 10.46 -8.05 20.95
C ARG A 55 9.58 -7.44 19.88
N ARG A 56 9.28 -8.20 18.83
CA ARG A 56 8.41 -7.79 17.73
C ARG A 56 7.50 -8.95 17.30
N VAL A 57 6.40 -8.59 16.67
CA VAL A 57 5.47 -9.52 16.02
C VAL A 57 5.54 -9.28 14.52
N ALA A 58 5.82 -10.33 13.75
CA ALA A 58 5.98 -10.21 12.32
C ALA A 58 4.66 -9.88 11.62
N TRP A 59 4.72 -8.94 10.69
CA TRP A 59 3.69 -8.68 9.69
C TRP A 59 4.30 -8.91 8.32
N GLY A 60 3.65 -9.74 7.49
CA GLY A 60 4.12 -10.02 6.13
C GLY A 60 4.36 -11.51 5.89
N GLY A 61 3.87 -11.99 4.75
CA GLY A 61 4.03 -13.36 4.27
C GLY A 61 3.60 -14.43 5.28
N ALA A 62 4.22 -15.60 5.16
CA ALA A 62 3.94 -16.82 5.92
C ALA A 62 4.11 -16.69 7.45
N HIS A 63 4.85 -15.70 7.92
CA HIS A 63 5.18 -15.55 9.35
C HIS A 63 4.32 -14.51 10.08
N THR A 64 3.25 -14.05 9.43
CA THR A 64 2.33 -13.08 10.02
C THR A 64 1.82 -13.54 11.40
N GLY A 65 1.93 -12.66 12.39
CA GLY A 65 1.53 -12.92 13.78
C GLY A 65 2.57 -13.67 14.63
N ARG A 66 3.70 -14.10 14.05
CA ARG A 66 4.73 -14.86 14.77
C ARG A 66 5.67 -13.93 15.54
N ARG A 67 5.98 -14.27 16.79
CA ARG A 67 6.89 -13.48 17.64
C ARG A 67 8.35 -13.75 17.34
N PHE A 68 9.15 -12.69 17.36
CA PHE A 68 10.59 -12.77 17.18
C PHE A 68 11.35 -11.70 17.96
N LEU A 69 12.65 -11.95 18.13
CA LEU A 69 13.64 -11.00 18.60
C LEU A 69 14.39 -10.40 17.41
N GLY A 70 14.38 -9.08 17.31
CA GLY A 70 15.00 -8.35 16.20
C GLY A 70 15.97 -7.27 16.65
N CYS A 71 16.52 -6.56 15.67
CA CYS A 71 17.32 -5.37 15.92
C CYS A 71 16.47 -4.29 16.64
N PRO A 72 17.00 -3.68 17.72
CA PRO A 72 16.28 -2.66 18.47
C PRO A 72 16.32 -1.27 17.81
N LEU A 73 17.14 -1.09 16.78
CA LEU A 73 17.15 0.15 16.00
C LEU A 73 15.98 0.15 15.02
N ASP A 74 15.51 1.35 14.68
CA ASP A 74 14.51 1.56 13.64
C ASP A 74 15.17 1.89 12.32
N LEU A 75 14.41 1.82 11.22
CA LEU A 75 14.90 2.16 9.89
C LEU A 75 15.42 3.61 9.83
N PRO A 76 16.52 3.86 9.10
CA PRO A 76 17.24 2.93 8.21
C PRO A 76 18.36 2.12 8.88
N ASP A 77 18.63 2.35 10.17
CA ASP A 77 19.77 1.72 10.88
C ASP A 77 19.46 0.29 11.36
N GLU A 78 18.22 -0.17 11.21
CA GLU A 78 17.81 -1.53 11.52
C GLU A 78 18.54 -2.57 10.64
N CYS A 79 19.13 -3.61 11.26
CA CYS A 79 19.70 -4.74 10.51
C CYS A 79 18.73 -5.93 10.44
N HIS A 80 18.91 -6.78 9.44
CA HIS A 80 18.06 -7.93 9.10
C HIS A 80 18.15 -9.15 10.06
N TRP A 81 18.71 -8.99 11.26
CA TRP A 81 18.84 -10.11 12.20
C TRP A 81 17.51 -10.39 12.90
N VAL A 82 17.11 -11.67 12.90
CA VAL A 82 15.87 -12.19 13.47
C VAL A 82 16.12 -13.52 14.16
N VAL A 83 15.54 -13.69 15.35
CA VAL A 83 15.43 -14.99 16.04
C VAL A 83 13.96 -15.23 16.39
N TRP A 84 13.39 -16.31 15.85
CA TRP A 84 11.99 -16.67 16.10
C TRP A 84 11.78 -17.26 17.49
N VAL A 85 10.76 -16.77 18.19
CA VAL A 85 10.38 -17.26 19.53
C VAL A 85 9.32 -18.36 19.43
N ASP A 86 8.33 -18.15 18.58
CA ASP A 86 7.29 -19.15 18.33
C ASP A 86 7.75 -20.18 17.29
N PRO A 87 7.24 -21.43 17.31
CA PRO A 87 7.50 -22.39 16.23
C PRO A 87 6.97 -21.88 14.87
N PRO A 88 7.46 -22.43 13.75
CA PRO A 88 6.92 -22.08 12.45
C PRO A 88 5.42 -22.45 12.39
N PRO A 89 4.59 -21.64 11.71
CA PRO A 89 3.18 -21.94 11.58
C PRO A 89 2.99 -23.23 10.76
N PRO A 90 1.90 -23.97 10.99
CA PRO A 90 1.53 -25.08 10.11
C PRO A 90 1.45 -24.64 8.65
N LEU A 91 1.81 -25.53 7.72
CA LEU A 91 1.91 -25.22 6.28
C LEU A 91 0.65 -24.53 5.72
N HIS A 92 -0.54 -24.99 6.09
CA HIS A 92 -1.78 -24.41 5.60
C HIS A 92 -1.99 -22.95 6.06
N ALA A 93 -1.57 -22.63 7.29
CA ALA A 93 -1.65 -21.27 7.81
C ALA A 93 -0.63 -20.35 7.12
N ALA A 94 0.60 -20.85 6.92
CA ALA A 94 1.64 -20.15 6.17
C ALA A 94 1.16 -19.79 4.75
N LEU A 95 0.62 -20.75 4.02
CA LEU A 95 0.10 -20.53 2.66
C LEU A 95 -1.07 -19.54 2.65
N ALA A 96 -2.01 -19.66 3.59
CA ALA A 96 -3.13 -18.74 3.70
C ALA A 96 -2.66 -17.29 3.97
N PHE A 97 -1.61 -17.09 4.77
CA PHE A 97 -1.04 -15.77 4.98
C PHE A 97 -0.35 -15.23 3.72
N GLU A 98 0.42 -16.05 3.00
CA GLU A 98 1.02 -15.64 1.72
C GLU A 98 -0.05 -15.21 0.71
N ASP A 99 -1.11 -16.00 0.54
CA ASP A 99 -2.22 -15.68 -0.35
C ASP A 99 -2.91 -14.37 0.06
N LEU A 100 -3.16 -14.18 1.37
CA LEU A 100 -3.72 -12.94 1.91
C LEU A 100 -2.86 -11.72 1.57
N HIS A 101 -1.55 -11.80 1.80
CA HIS A 101 -0.63 -10.68 1.51
C HIS A 101 -0.54 -10.39 0.02
N ALA A 102 -0.55 -11.43 -0.83
CA ALA A 102 -0.60 -11.26 -2.28
C ALA A 102 -1.90 -10.55 -2.72
N GLU A 103 -3.04 -10.91 -2.14
CA GLU A 103 -4.33 -10.25 -2.42
C GLU A 103 -4.36 -8.80 -1.92
N LEU A 104 -3.81 -8.53 -0.73
CA LEU A 104 -3.71 -7.17 -0.19
C LEU A 104 -2.86 -6.27 -1.08
N GLU A 105 -1.71 -6.74 -1.55
CA GLU A 105 -0.85 -5.96 -2.45
C GLU A 105 -1.56 -5.69 -3.79
N GLN A 106 -2.22 -6.71 -4.36
CA GLN A 106 -3.03 -6.51 -5.56
C GLN A 106 -4.16 -5.50 -5.32
N SER A 107 -4.83 -5.57 -4.18
CA SER A 107 -5.88 -4.62 -3.80
C SER A 107 -5.35 -3.20 -3.68
N ARG A 108 -4.16 -3.01 -3.07
CA ARG A 108 -3.47 -1.72 -2.96
C ARG A 108 -3.17 -1.14 -4.35
N ILE A 109 -2.63 -1.95 -5.26
CA ILE A 109 -2.36 -1.54 -6.66
C ILE A 109 -3.65 -1.14 -7.39
N ARG A 110 -4.71 -1.96 -7.28
CA ARG A 110 -6.01 -1.68 -7.91
C ARG A 110 -6.63 -0.40 -7.36
N SER A 111 -6.58 -0.20 -6.05
CA SER A 111 -7.09 1.00 -5.38
C SER A 111 -6.36 2.25 -5.86
N HIS A 112 -5.03 2.23 -5.89
CA HIS A 112 -4.23 3.36 -6.38
C HIS A 112 -4.54 3.69 -7.86
N LYS A 113 -4.68 2.66 -8.71
CA LYS A 113 -5.10 2.84 -10.11
C LYS A 113 -6.50 3.46 -10.21
N MET A 114 -7.45 2.98 -9.41
CA MET A 114 -8.82 3.49 -9.38
C MET A 114 -8.88 4.94 -8.88
N GLN A 115 -8.12 5.28 -7.83
CA GLN A 115 -8.03 6.65 -7.32
C GLN A 115 -7.50 7.61 -8.40
N LYS A 116 -6.48 7.21 -9.16
CA LYS A 116 -5.97 8.00 -10.28
C LYS A 116 -7.04 8.22 -11.35
N GLN A 117 -7.76 7.18 -11.74
CA GLN A 117 -8.85 7.28 -12.72
C GLN A 117 -10.00 8.17 -12.22
N ASN A 118 -10.39 8.04 -10.96
CA ASN A 118 -11.43 8.87 -10.33
C ASN A 118 -11.02 10.35 -10.30
N MET A 119 -9.75 10.64 -9.99
CA MET A 119 -9.23 12.01 -10.04
C MET A 119 -9.29 12.59 -11.47
N GLU A 120 -8.93 11.81 -12.48
CA GLU A 120 -9.00 12.23 -13.89
C GLU A 120 -10.46 12.47 -14.33
N LEU A 121 -11.38 11.57 -13.98
CA LEU A 121 -12.81 11.72 -14.26
C LEU A 121 -13.39 12.94 -13.56
N SER A 122 -13.01 13.20 -12.32
CA SER A 122 -13.44 14.39 -11.56
C SER A 122 -13.03 15.69 -12.26
N LYS A 123 -11.78 15.76 -12.77
CA LYS A 123 -11.32 16.91 -13.57
C LYS A 123 -12.13 17.10 -14.85
N LYS A 124 -12.42 16.02 -15.58
CA LYS A 124 -13.25 16.07 -16.80
C LYS A 124 -14.69 16.52 -16.50
N ASN A 125 -15.29 16.01 -15.43
CA ASN A 125 -16.62 16.40 -14.99
C ASN A 125 -16.69 17.89 -14.62
N LEU A 126 -15.67 18.41 -13.93
CA LEU A 126 -15.60 19.84 -13.62
C LEU A 126 -15.52 20.69 -14.89
N ALA A 127 -14.69 20.28 -15.85
CA ALA A 127 -14.55 20.98 -17.13
C ALA A 127 -15.86 20.96 -17.95
N LEU A 128 -16.53 19.82 -18.01
CA LEU A 128 -17.84 19.69 -18.67
C LEU A 128 -18.90 20.55 -17.98
N LYS A 129 -18.95 20.56 -16.65
CA LYS A 129 -19.88 21.39 -15.87
C LYS A 129 -19.67 22.88 -16.12
N LYS A 130 -18.42 23.32 -16.28
CA LYS A 130 -18.10 24.70 -16.66
C LYS A 130 -18.61 25.02 -18.08
N LYS A 131 -18.35 24.15 -19.06
CA LYS A 131 -18.85 24.31 -20.43
C LYS A 131 -20.38 24.33 -20.50
N LEU A 132 -21.06 23.51 -19.69
CA LEU A 132 -22.52 23.51 -19.60
C LEU A 132 -23.03 24.85 -19.06
N ARG A 133 -22.43 25.38 -17.98
CA ARG A 133 -22.78 26.69 -17.45
C ARG A 133 -22.60 27.81 -18.49
N GLU A 134 -21.48 27.83 -19.21
CA GLU A 134 -21.24 28.81 -20.27
C GLU A 134 -22.29 28.73 -21.40
N ARG A 135 -22.74 27.52 -21.75
CA ARG A 135 -23.83 27.32 -22.72
C ARG A 135 -25.18 27.80 -22.18
N ASP A 136 -25.49 27.52 -20.92
CA ASP A 136 -26.73 27.98 -20.27
C ASP A 136 -26.78 29.50 -20.20
N GLU A 137 -25.66 30.16 -19.85
CA GLU A 137 -25.53 31.62 -19.87
C GLU A 137 -25.72 32.20 -21.27
N MET A 138 -25.13 31.58 -22.30
CA MET A 138 -25.30 31.99 -23.70
C MET A 138 -26.75 31.85 -24.18
N LEU A 139 -27.42 30.74 -23.84
CA LEU A 139 -28.83 30.51 -24.18
C LEU A 139 -29.74 31.53 -23.49
N LEU A 140 -29.45 31.89 -22.23
CA LEU A 140 -30.18 32.91 -21.50
C LEU A 140 -30.06 34.28 -22.19
N VAL A 141 -28.85 34.68 -22.59
CA VAL A 141 -28.64 35.94 -23.33
C VAL A 141 -29.38 35.93 -24.66
N LEU A 142 -29.31 34.83 -25.43
CA LEU A 142 -30.02 34.71 -26.70
C LEU A 142 -31.55 34.81 -26.52
N ALA A 143 -32.10 34.19 -25.48
CA ALA A 143 -33.53 34.28 -25.16
C ALA A 143 -33.95 35.72 -24.82
N LEU A 144 -33.14 36.45 -24.03
CA LEU A 144 -33.40 37.86 -23.70
C LEU A 144 -33.36 38.75 -24.94
N LEU A 145 -32.39 38.55 -25.84
CA LEU A 145 -32.31 39.27 -27.10
C LEU A 145 -33.53 38.99 -27.98
N PHE A 146 -33.94 37.73 -28.09
CA PHE A 146 -35.12 37.35 -28.86
C PHE A 146 -36.40 37.99 -28.32
N VAL A 147 -36.62 37.94 -27.00
CA VAL A 147 -37.76 38.61 -26.35
C VAL A 147 -37.71 40.12 -26.59
N GLY A 148 -36.55 40.76 -26.45
CA GLY A 148 -36.37 42.19 -26.73
C GLY A 148 -36.72 42.55 -28.18
N MET A 149 -36.25 41.75 -29.14
CA MET A 149 -36.58 41.93 -30.56
C MET A 149 -38.07 41.78 -30.84
N CYS A 150 -38.73 40.77 -30.25
CA CYS A 150 -40.19 40.62 -30.38
C CYS A 150 -40.93 41.86 -29.88
N VAL A 151 -40.59 42.38 -28.70
CA VAL A 151 -41.23 43.58 -28.14
C VAL A 151 -41.06 44.80 -29.05
N VAL A 152 -39.86 45.02 -29.62
CA VAL A 152 -39.63 46.14 -30.56
C VAL A 152 -40.49 46.00 -31.82
N VAL A 153 -40.58 44.80 -32.40
CA VAL A 153 -41.41 44.55 -33.59
C VAL A 153 -42.89 44.80 -33.28
N PHE A 154 -43.39 44.35 -32.13
CA PHE A 154 -44.77 44.60 -31.70
C PHE A 154 -45.10 46.07 -31.45
N LEU A 155 -44.12 46.90 -31.08
CA LEU A 155 -44.33 48.34 -30.87
C LEU A 155 -44.29 49.16 -32.18
N VAL A 156 -43.69 48.61 -33.24
CA VAL A 156 -43.52 49.29 -34.55
C VAL A 156 -44.63 48.91 -35.53
N LEU A 157 -45.30 47.77 -35.34
CA LEU A 157 -46.50 47.33 -36.07
C LEU A 157 -47.78 47.97 -35.51
#